data_AF-A0A2K9NT71-F1
#
_entry.id   AF-A0A2K9NT71-F1
#
_cell.length_a   1.000
_cell.length_b   1.000
_cell.length_c   1.000
_cell.angle_alpha   90.00
_cell.angle_beta   90.00
_cell.angle_gamma   90.00
#
_symmetry.space_group_name_H-M   'P 1'
#
loop_
_entity.id
_entity.type
_entity.pdbx_description
1 polymer ?
#
loop_
_entity_poly.entity_id
_entity_poly.type
_entity_poly.pdbx_seq_one_letter_code
_entity_poly.pdbx_strand_id
1 'polypeptide(L)'
;MKYFPYLFLLLVVACSSTEEKTEPKTYSDETNRAFLQIERGDSYYMKRPAKSTPPPQVKSPHQTRQATRPVYREDVRPAEIVVKPARREEKPSREEIVIDEKINYQEPQKEKSITTIIPKSQPKTKKSAQMDERLIEINQNLAFYCMKHRKDARFGDSEERCMSFVNQSLEDCQKVHKTPDKKLLSCIQTKLKRR
;
A
#
# COMPACT_ATOMS: atom_id res chain seq x y z
N MET A 1 60.91 -1.85 -25.64
CA MET A 1 59.61 -2.33 -25.10
C MET A 1 59.23 -1.58 -23.81
N LYS A 2 59.06 -0.25 -23.83
CA LYS A 2 58.73 0.54 -22.63
C LYS A 2 57.27 0.99 -22.56
N TYR A 3 56.55 0.89 -23.67
CA TYR A 3 55.16 1.37 -23.80
C TYR A 3 54.11 0.24 -23.73
N PHE A 4 54.56 -1.02 -23.65
CA PHE A 4 53.69 -2.19 -23.56
C PHE A 4 52.70 -2.16 -22.37
N PRO A 5 53.09 -1.73 -21.14
CA PRO A 5 52.13 -1.69 -20.03
C PRO A 5 51.05 -0.61 -20.21
N TYR A 6 51.37 0.50 -20.88
CA TYR A 6 50.42 1.58 -21.14
C TYR A 6 49.37 1.20 -22.20
N LEU A 7 49.75 0.40 -23.19
CA LEU A 7 48.82 -0.11 -24.21
C LEU A 7 47.81 -1.08 -23.59
N PHE A 8 48.25 -1.91 -22.64
CA PHE A 8 47.37 -2.84 -21.92
C PHE A 8 46.36 -2.10 -21.03
N LEU A 9 46.79 -1.02 -20.39
CA LEU A 9 45.92 -0.20 -19.53
C LEU A 9 44.79 0.50 -20.32
N LEU A 10 45.07 0.95 -21.55
CA LEU A 10 44.04 1.52 -22.43
C LEU A 10 43.02 0.49 -22.91
N LEU A 11 43.43 -0.76 -23.11
CA LEU A 11 42.55 -1.86 -23.53
C LEU A 11 41.56 -2.27 -22.42
N VAL A 12 42.00 -2.28 -21.17
CA VAL A 12 41.13 -2.63 -20.02
C VAL A 12 40.08 -1.55 -19.76
N VAL A 13 40.43 -0.26 -19.93
CA VAL A 13 39.49 0.86 -19.72
C VAL A 13 38.38 0.87 -20.79
N ALA A 14 38.68 0.44 -22.03
CA ALA A 14 37.70 0.42 -23.12
C ALA A 14 36.63 -0.69 -22.99
N CYS A 15 36.88 -1.75 -22.21
CA CYS A 15 35.92 -2.85 -22.02
C CYS A 15 34.89 -2.59 -20.90
N SER A 16 35.01 -1.52 -20.10
CA SER A 16 34.13 -1.29 -18.95
C SER A 16 32.83 -0.54 -19.28
N SER A 17 32.61 -0.12 -20.52
CA SER A 17 31.39 0.61 -20.93
C SER A 17 30.44 -0.26 -21.75
N THR A 18 29.92 -1.33 -21.14
CA THR A 18 28.66 -1.90 -21.59
C THR A 18 27.54 -1.07 -20.97
N GLU A 19 27.24 0.08 -21.58
CA GLU A 19 25.96 0.73 -21.33
C GLU A 19 24.88 -0.22 -21.86
N GLU A 20 24.32 -1.02 -20.96
CA GLU A 20 23.08 -1.72 -21.19
C GLU A 20 22.04 -0.62 -21.42
N LYS A 21 21.70 -0.39 -22.70
CA LYS A 21 20.56 0.45 -23.06
C LYS A 21 19.34 -0.24 -22.47
N THR A 22 18.99 0.11 -21.24
CA THR A 22 17.69 -0.21 -20.68
C THR A 22 16.70 0.48 -21.59
N GLU A 23 16.08 -0.30 -22.48
CA GLU A 23 14.92 0.19 -23.20
C GLU A 23 13.98 0.84 -22.19
N PRO A 24 13.41 2.02 -22.51
CA PRO A 24 12.45 2.64 -21.62
C PRO A 24 11.39 1.60 -21.32
N LYS A 25 11.15 1.32 -20.04
CA LYS A 25 10.15 0.35 -19.59
C LYS A 25 8.78 0.84 -20.05
N THR A 26 8.40 0.50 -21.26
CA THR A 26 7.09 0.73 -21.82
C THR A 26 6.18 -0.36 -21.29
N TYR A 27 5.00 0.05 -20.84
CA TYR A 27 3.96 -0.92 -20.52
C TYR A 27 3.59 -1.72 -21.77
N SER A 28 3.10 -2.93 -21.58
CA SER A 28 2.56 -3.73 -22.68
C SER A 28 1.46 -2.95 -23.44
N ASP A 29 1.30 -3.26 -24.72
CA ASP A 29 0.27 -2.63 -25.58
C ASP A 29 -1.14 -2.75 -24.96
N GLU A 30 -1.41 -3.85 -24.26
CA GLU A 30 -2.66 -4.07 -23.56
C GLU A 30 -2.89 -3.08 -22.41
N THR A 31 -1.85 -2.79 -21.63
CA THR A 31 -1.93 -1.84 -20.52
C THR A 31 -2.09 -0.41 -21.05
N ASN A 32 -1.34 -0.04 -22.09
CA ASN A 32 -1.48 1.25 -22.77
C ASN A 32 -2.89 1.42 -23.36
N ARG A 33 -3.46 0.35 -23.92
CA ARG A 33 -4.84 0.37 -24.42
C ARG A 33 -5.87 0.59 -23.32
N ALA A 34 -5.67 0.02 -22.12
CA ALA A 34 -6.54 0.25 -20.98
C ALA A 34 -6.49 1.71 -20.50
N PHE A 35 -5.30 2.31 -20.41
CA PHE A 35 -5.16 3.73 -20.06
C PHE A 35 -5.85 4.64 -21.08
N LEU A 36 -5.67 4.39 -22.38
CA LEU A 36 -6.31 5.15 -23.44
C LEU A 36 -7.85 5.06 -23.42
N GLN A 37 -8.42 3.95 -22.94
CA GLN A 37 -9.87 3.81 -22.76
C GLN A 37 -10.39 4.62 -21.57
N ILE A 38 -9.60 4.71 -20.50
CA ILE A 38 -9.92 5.52 -19.32
C ILE A 38 -9.87 7.01 -19.68
N GLU A 39 -8.82 7.46 -20.38
CA GLU A 39 -8.67 8.86 -20.82
C GLU A 39 -9.76 9.30 -21.79
N ARG A 40 -10.23 8.42 -22.68
CA ARG A 40 -11.36 8.69 -23.58
C ARG A 40 -12.72 8.71 -22.89
N GLY A 41 -12.81 8.37 -21.61
CA GLY A 41 -14.08 8.23 -20.90
C GLY A 41 -14.93 7.04 -21.37
N ASP A 42 -14.39 6.19 -22.25
CA ASP A 42 -15.01 4.99 -22.81
C ASP A 42 -14.90 3.80 -21.82
N SER A 43 -15.08 4.05 -20.53
CA SER A 43 -15.15 2.97 -19.55
C SER A 43 -16.35 2.08 -19.88
N TYR A 44 -16.10 0.79 -20.13
CA TYR A 44 -17.13 -0.22 -20.38
C TYR A 44 -18.25 -0.21 -19.31
N TYR A 45 -17.94 0.24 -18.10
CA TYR A 45 -18.86 0.34 -16.97
C TYR A 45 -19.86 1.52 -17.06
N MET A 46 -19.69 2.50 -17.96
CA MET A 46 -20.63 3.61 -18.14
C MET A 46 -21.78 3.29 -19.11
N LYS A 47 -21.66 2.24 -19.95
CA LYS A 47 -22.74 1.81 -20.86
C LYS A 47 -23.72 0.84 -20.19
N ARG A 48 -24.28 1.20 -19.02
CA ARG A 48 -25.54 0.58 -18.57
C ARG A 48 -26.71 1.38 -19.16
N PRO A 49 -27.60 0.77 -19.95
CA PRO A 49 -28.80 1.47 -20.39
C PRO A 49 -29.63 1.86 -19.17
N ALA A 50 -30.09 3.11 -19.11
CA ALA A 50 -30.92 3.68 -18.05
C ALA A 50 -32.36 3.12 -18.00
N LYS A 51 -32.56 1.84 -18.33
CA LYS A 51 -33.85 1.15 -18.32
C LYS A 51 -33.69 -0.28 -17.80
N SER A 52 -33.72 -0.44 -16.49
CA SER A 52 -34.31 -1.62 -15.86
C SER A 52 -34.74 -1.26 -14.44
N THR A 53 -36.06 -1.28 -14.24
CA THR A 53 -36.82 -1.43 -12.99
C THR A 53 -36.27 -0.81 -11.70
N PRO A 54 -37.01 0.08 -11.01
CA PRO A 54 -36.63 0.46 -9.64
C PRO A 54 -36.57 -0.79 -8.74
N PRO A 55 -35.60 -0.89 -7.82
CA PRO A 55 -35.57 -1.98 -6.86
C PRO A 55 -36.88 -1.98 -6.04
N PRO A 56 -37.37 -3.15 -5.58
CA PRO A 56 -38.58 -3.22 -4.78
C PRO A 56 -38.44 -2.30 -3.56
N GLN A 57 -39.35 -1.33 -3.51
CA GLN A 57 -39.47 -0.35 -2.42
C GLN A 57 -39.78 -1.11 -1.13
N VAL A 58 -38.75 -1.39 -0.34
CA VAL A 58 -38.92 -1.80 1.06
C VAL A 58 -39.50 -0.59 1.77
N LYS A 59 -40.77 -0.67 2.19
CA LYS A 59 -41.44 0.38 2.96
C LYS A 59 -40.64 0.64 4.24
N SER A 60 -39.93 1.76 4.26
CA SER A 60 -39.30 2.30 5.47
C SER A 60 -40.38 2.96 6.33
N PRO A 61 -40.52 2.62 7.63
CA PRO A 61 -41.34 3.41 8.54
C PRO A 61 -40.63 4.73 8.82
N HIS A 62 -41.36 5.82 8.62
CA HIS A 62 -41.02 7.20 8.95
C HIS A 62 -40.11 7.39 10.19
N GLN A 63 -39.06 8.19 10.04
CA GLN A 63 -39.03 9.47 10.77
C GLN A 63 -38.05 10.47 10.17
N THR A 64 -38.64 11.53 9.62
CA THR A 64 -38.03 12.81 9.30
C THR A 64 -37.46 13.42 10.58
N ARG A 65 -36.13 13.53 10.70
CA ARG A 65 -35.52 14.57 11.52
C ARG A 65 -34.87 15.58 10.61
N GLN A 66 -35.42 16.79 10.66
CA GLN A 66 -34.93 17.97 9.96
C GLN A 66 -33.44 18.17 10.23
N ALA A 67 -32.67 18.44 9.19
CA ALA A 67 -31.27 18.77 9.29
C ALA A 67 -31.12 20.18 9.87
N THR A 68 -30.82 20.30 11.16
CA THR A 68 -30.28 21.53 11.72
C THR A 68 -28.88 21.75 11.13
N ARG A 69 -28.67 22.91 10.48
CA ARG A 69 -27.37 23.37 9.97
C ARG A 69 -26.31 23.22 11.08
N PRO A 70 -25.12 22.67 10.81
CA PRO A 70 -24.02 22.74 11.76
C PRO A 70 -23.60 24.20 11.91
N VAL A 71 -23.73 24.71 13.14
CA VAL A 71 -23.16 26.00 13.56
C VAL A 71 -21.64 25.81 13.60
N TYR A 72 -20.91 26.55 12.78
CA TYR A 72 -19.45 26.64 12.89
C TYR A 72 -19.13 27.28 14.24
N ARG A 73 -18.42 26.56 15.11
CA ARG A 73 -17.86 27.10 16.34
C ARG A 73 -16.45 27.58 16.00
N GLU A 74 -16.16 28.85 16.21
CA GLU A 74 -14.80 29.37 16.08
C GLU A 74 -13.90 28.66 17.09
N ASP A 75 -12.81 28.08 16.59
CA ASP A 75 -11.80 27.43 17.41
C ASP A 75 -11.06 28.46 18.25
N VAL A 76 -11.15 28.33 19.57
CA VAL A 76 -10.34 29.08 20.53
C VAL A 76 -8.89 28.59 20.40
N ARG A 77 -8.02 29.47 19.92
CA ARG A 77 -6.57 29.27 19.74
C ARG A 77 -5.91 28.92 21.09
N PRO A 78 -5.27 27.75 21.26
CA PRO A 78 -4.48 27.48 22.46
C PRO A 78 -3.21 28.33 22.49
N ALA A 79 -2.89 28.83 23.68
CA ALA A 79 -1.73 29.66 23.95
C ALA A 79 -0.40 28.93 23.66
N GLU A 80 0.53 29.68 23.09
CA GLU A 80 1.86 29.25 22.71
C GLU A 80 2.74 29.10 23.96
N ILE A 81 3.12 27.86 24.32
CA ILE A 81 4.08 27.60 25.39
C ILE A 81 5.47 27.54 24.76
N VAL A 82 6.22 28.64 24.93
CA VAL A 82 7.63 28.75 24.57
C VAL A 82 8.47 27.91 25.54
N VAL A 83 9.08 26.82 25.06
CA VAL A 83 10.13 26.11 25.79
C VAL A 83 11.45 26.21 25.01
N LYS A 84 12.45 26.81 25.65
CA LYS A 84 13.84 26.99 25.16
C LYS A 84 14.54 25.63 24.94
N PRO A 85 15.44 25.51 23.95
CA PRO A 85 16.23 24.31 23.74
C PRO A 85 17.45 24.27 24.69
N ALA A 86 17.71 23.10 25.28
CA ALA A 86 18.93 22.81 26.02
C ALA A 86 19.81 21.80 25.25
N ARG A 87 20.92 22.35 24.76
CA ARG A 87 22.28 21.81 24.59
C ARG A 87 22.52 20.31 24.25
N ARG A 88 23.18 20.18 23.10
CA ARG A 88 23.98 19.10 22.49
C ARG A 88 25.07 18.52 23.41
N GLU A 89 25.24 17.20 23.43
CA GLU A 89 26.53 16.50 23.64
C GLU A 89 26.61 15.21 22.79
N GLU A 90 27.84 14.75 22.58
CA GLU A 90 28.37 14.04 21.40
C GLU A 90 28.30 12.49 21.41
N LYS A 91 28.58 11.94 20.22
CA LYS A 91 28.86 10.55 19.82
C LYS A 91 30.00 9.90 20.66
N PRO A 92 30.17 8.55 20.72
CA PRO A 92 30.91 7.87 19.63
C PRO A 92 30.56 6.39 19.30
N SER A 93 31.12 5.97 18.13
CA SER A 93 31.65 4.65 17.67
C SER A 93 30.76 3.40 17.70
N ARG A 94 30.40 2.79 16.56
CA ARG A 94 31.14 1.88 15.63
C ARG A 94 31.32 0.46 16.18
N GLU A 95 30.50 -0.47 15.69
CA GLU A 95 30.86 -1.89 15.50
C GLU A 95 30.33 -2.36 14.13
N GLU A 96 31.26 -2.84 13.31
CA GLU A 96 31.03 -3.51 12.02
C GLU A 96 30.66 -4.97 12.28
N ILE A 97 29.53 -5.43 11.73
CA ILE A 97 29.21 -6.86 11.67
C ILE A 97 29.55 -7.35 10.27
N VAL A 98 30.57 -8.20 10.18
CA VAL A 98 30.96 -8.97 9.00
C VAL A 98 29.99 -10.14 8.88
N ILE A 99 29.27 -10.24 7.77
CA ILE A 99 28.48 -11.42 7.41
C ILE A 99 29.13 -12.03 6.16
N ASP A 100 29.79 -13.18 6.34
CA ASP A 100 30.30 -14.02 5.26
C ASP A 100 29.12 -14.71 4.55
N GLU A 101 28.72 -14.17 3.40
CA GLU A 101 27.68 -14.78 2.56
C GLU A 101 28.34 -15.63 1.45
N LYS A 102 28.45 -16.94 1.69
CA LYS A 102 28.73 -17.92 0.62
C LYS A 102 27.43 -18.27 -0.09
N ILE A 103 27.12 -17.57 -1.17
CA ILE A 103 26.05 -17.94 -2.09
C ILE A 103 26.66 -18.82 -3.20
N ASN A 104 26.28 -20.09 -3.19
CA ASN A 104 26.59 -21.07 -4.22
C ASN A 104 25.69 -20.82 -5.43
N TYR A 105 26.27 -20.38 -6.56
CA TYR A 105 25.54 -20.23 -7.82
C TYR A 105 25.29 -21.61 -8.43
N GLN A 106 24.02 -22.04 -8.41
CA GLN A 106 23.56 -23.19 -9.17
C GLN A 106 23.01 -22.71 -10.53
N GLU A 107 23.55 -23.32 -11.58
CA GLU A 107 23.32 -23.03 -13.01
C GLU A 107 21.84 -23.19 -13.43
N PRO A 108 21.29 -22.30 -14.27
CA PRO A 108 19.89 -22.37 -14.69
C PRO A 108 19.64 -23.53 -15.65
N GLN A 109 18.80 -24.49 -15.24
CA GLN A 109 18.33 -25.55 -16.11
C GLN A 109 17.27 -25.05 -17.10
N LYS A 110 17.57 -25.32 -18.36
CA LYS A 110 16.76 -25.24 -19.59
C LYS A 110 15.24 -25.41 -19.35
N GLU A 111 14.52 -24.31 -19.52
CA GLU A 111 13.08 -24.20 -19.35
C GLU A 111 12.34 -25.04 -20.41
N LYS A 112 11.63 -26.08 -19.98
CA LYS A 112 10.65 -26.79 -20.81
C LYS A 112 9.38 -25.95 -20.83
N SER A 113 8.99 -25.50 -22.02
CA SER A 113 7.71 -24.89 -22.38
C SER A 113 6.54 -25.44 -21.53
N ILE A 114 6.14 -24.68 -20.50
CA ILE A 114 4.90 -24.92 -19.77
C ILE A 114 3.79 -24.24 -20.56
N THR A 115 2.94 -25.05 -21.19
CA THR A 115 1.65 -24.61 -21.70
C THR A 115 0.89 -23.97 -20.55
N THR A 116 0.72 -22.64 -20.59
CA THR A 116 -0.04 -21.89 -19.61
C THR A 116 -1.51 -22.26 -19.74
N ILE A 117 -1.93 -23.26 -18.98
CA ILE A 117 -3.34 -23.53 -18.73
C ILE A 117 -3.81 -22.38 -17.83
N ILE A 118 -4.41 -21.36 -18.44
CA ILE A 118 -5.09 -20.28 -17.72
C ILE A 118 -6.10 -20.96 -16.77
N PRO A 119 -5.95 -20.87 -15.44
CA PRO A 119 -6.92 -21.44 -14.53
C PRO A 119 -8.23 -20.67 -14.73
N LYS A 120 -9.27 -21.36 -15.25
CA LYS A 120 -10.63 -20.82 -15.21
C LYS A 120 -10.94 -20.49 -13.76
N SER A 121 -11.09 -19.19 -13.46
CA SER A 121 -11.46 -18.70 -12.13
C SER A 121 -12.74 -19.41 -11.70
N GLN A 122 -12.65 -20.32 -10.73
CA GLN A 122 -13.83 -21.00 -10.24
C GLN A 122 -14.79 -19.97 -9.65
N PRO A 123 -16.11 -20.12 -9.86
CA PRO A 123 -17.10 -19.21 -9.32
C PRO A 123 -17.04 -19.26 -7.79
N LYS A 124 -16.51 -18.19 -7.19
CA LYS A 124 -16.48 -18.01 -5.73
C LYS A 124 -17.91 -18.08 -5.22
N THR A 125 -18.14 -18.92 -4.20
CA THR A 125 -19.42 -18.94 -3.49
C THR A 125 -19.69 -17.55 -2.90
N LYS A 126 -20.95 -17.10 -2.87
CA LYS A 126 -21.32 -15.75 -2.39
C LYS A 126 -20.73 -15.37 -1.02
N LYS A 127 -20.50 -16.36 -0.16
CA LYS A 127 -19.85 -16.16 1.16
C LYS A 127 -18.36 -15.82 1.04
N SER A 128 -17.63 -16.44 0.12
CA SER A 128 -16.19 -16.15 -0.07
C SER A 128 -16.00 -14.73 -0.61
N ALA A 129 -16.81 -14.32 -1.59
CA ALA A 129 -16.73 -12.95 -2.14
C ALA A 129 -16.98 -11.88 -1.05
N GLN A 130 -17.95 -12.11 -0.17
CA GLN A 130 -18.24 -11.20 0.94
C GLN A 130 -17.10 -11.11 1.97
N MET A 131 -16.36 -12.21 2.18
CA MET A 131 -15.21 -12.22 3.10
C MET A 131 -14.03 -11.45 2.51
N ASP A 132 -13.80 -11.61 1.20
CA ASP A 132 -12.76 -10.89 0.48
C ASP A 132 -13.04 -9.37 0.47
N GLU A 133 -14.29 -8.96 0.22
CA GLU A 133 -14.70 -7.55 0.30
C GLU A 133 -14.45 -6.94 1.68
N ARG A 134 -14.72 -7.67 2.75
CA ARG A 134 -14.47 -7.18 4.12
C ARG A 134 -13.00 -7.07 4.45
N LEU A 135 -12.18 -7.98 3.95
CA LEU A 135 -10.73 -7.88 4.15
C LEU A 135 -10.17 -6.64 3.45
N ILE A 136 -10.67 -6.33 2.24
CA ILE A 136 -10.33 -5.10 1.53
C ILE A 136 -10.76 -3.88 2.34
N GLU A 137 -11.98 -3.86 2.87
CA GLU A 137 -12.49 -2.77 3.71
C GLU A 137 -11.63 -2.55 4.96
N ILE A 138 -11.24 -3.63 5.65
CA ILE A 138 -10.35 -3.55 6.81
C ILE A 138 -9.03 -2.88 6.39
N ASN A 139 -8.37 -3.39 5.36
CA ASN A 139 -7.07 -2.87 4.92
C ASN A 139 -7.13 -1.39 4.50
N GLN A 140 -8.20 -0.99 3.80
CA GLN A 140 -8.42 0.41 3.43
C GLN A 140 -8.59 1.31 4.66
N ASN A 141 -9.39 0.88 5.64
CA ASN A 141 -9.59 1.63 6.88
C ASN A 141 -8.30 1.77 7.69
N LEU A 142 -7.48 0.73 7.73
CA LEU A 142 -6.18 0.71 8.39
C LEU A 142 -5.20 1.70 7.75
N ALA A 143 -5.08 1.67 6.42
CA ALA A 143 -4.26 2.62 5.68
C ALA A 143 -4.75 4.07 5.88
N PHE A 144 -6.07 4.28 5.77
CA PHE A 144 -6.67 5.60 5.99
C PHE A 144 -6.39 6.15 7.39
N TYR A 145 -6.44 5.28 8.42
CA TYR A 145 -6.10 5.69 9.78
C TYR A 145 -4.68 6.25 9.85
N CYS A 146 -3.69 5.57 9.27
CA CYS A 146 -2.32 6.07 9.28
C CYS A 146 -2.14 7.34 8.45
N MET A 147 -2.77 7.44 7.29
CA MET A 147 -2.75 8.68 6.50
C MET A 147 -3.34 9.86 7.26
N LYS A 148 -4.44 9.64 7.99
CA LYS A 148 -5.13 10.67 8.77
C LYS A 148 -4.30 11.10 9.98
N HIS A 149 -3.67 10.16 10.65
CA HIS A 149 -2.93 10.37 11.91
C HIS A 149 -1.41 10.48 11.72
N ARG A 150 -0.93 10.64 10.49
CA ARG A 150 0.51 10.73 10.16
C ARG A 150 1.26 11.88 10.84
N LYS A 151 0.54 12.90 11.33
CA LYS A 151 1.11 14.06 12.03
C LYS A 151 0.90 14.00 13.54
N ASP A 152 0.28 12.93 14.05
CA ASP A 152 0.10 12.79 15.49
C ASP A 152 1.45 12.61 16.16
N ALA A 153 1.69 13.37 17.23
CA ALA A 153 2.92 13.29 18.02
C ALA A 153 3.24 11.87 18.52
N ARG A 154 2.22 11.00 18.62
CA ARG A 154 2.36 9.59 19.00
C ARG A 154 3.17 8.75 18.01
N PHE A 155 3.07 9.06 16.72
CA PHE A 155 3.76 8.32 15.66
C PHE A 155 5.00 9.06 15.15
N GLY A 156 5.11 10.36 15.44
CA GLY A 156 6.20 11.22 14.93
C GLY A 156 6.17 11.27 13.41
N ASP A 157 7.34 11.45 12.80
CA ASP A 157 7.47 11.52 11.33
C ASP A 157 7.59 10.14 10.65
N SER A 158 7.55 9.04 11.43
CA SER A 158 7.73 7.69 10.90
C SER A 158 6.40 7.01 10.61
N GLU A 159 6.14 6.76 9.33
CA GLU A 159 5.00 5.96 8.87
C GLU A 159 5.04 4.53 9.44
N GLU A 160 6.24 3.98 9.61
CA GLU A 160 6.47 2.63 10.16
C GLU A 160 5.86 2.43 11.54
N ARG A 161 5.93 3.45 12.42
CA ARG A 161 5.35 3.35 13.77
C ARG A 161 3.82 3.26 13.73
N CYS A 162 3.18 4.01 12.83
CA CYS A 162 1.74 3.90 12.68
C CYS A 162 1.34 2.54 12.10
N MET A 163 2.06 2.08 11.08
CA MET A 163 1.80 0.78 10.47
C MET A 163 1.99 -0.37 11.47
N SER A 164 3.05 -0.32 12.28
CA SER A 164 3.27 -1.28 13.37
C SER A 164 2.12 -1.28 14.37
N PHE A 165 1.67 -0.10 14.81
CA PHE A 165 0.53 0.04 15.73
C PHE A 165 -0.77 -0.55 15.16
N VAL A 166 -1.04 -0.26 13.88
CA VAL A 166 -2.24 -0.73 13.20
C VAL A 166 -2.19 -2.25 12.99
N ASN A 167 -1.05 -2.80 12.58
CA ASN A 167 -0.85 -4.24 12.43
C ASN A 167 -1.01 -4.97 13.77
N GLN A 168 -0.43 -4.44 14.84
CA GLN A 168 -0.59 -5.02 16.18
C GLN A 168 -2.06 -5.00 16.63
N SER A 169 -2.78 -3.91 16.33
CA SER A 169 -4.23 -3.80 16.63
C SER A 169 -5.05 -4.83 15.85
N LEU A 170 -4.69 -5.09 14.58
CA LEU A 170 -5.32 -6.12 13.75
C LEU A 170 -5.05 -7.51 14.31
N GLU A 171 -3.79 -7.85 14.62
CA GLU A 171 -3.40 -9.15 15.18
C GLU A 171 -4.10 -9.43 16.51
N ASP A 172 -4.15 -8.44 17.41
CA ASP A 172 -4.87 -8.52 18.68
C ASP A 172 -6.35 -8.89 18.47
N CYS A 173 -6.99 -8.26 17.50
CA CYS A 173 -8.39 -8.52 17.18
C CYS A 173 -8.58 -9.86 16.46
N GLN A 174 -7.64 -10.30 15.62
CA GLN A 174 -7.69 -11.60 14.94
C GLN A 174 -7.53 -12.78 15.90
N LYS A 175 -6.76 -12.63 16.97
CA LYS A 175 -6.65 -13.64 18.04
C LYS A 175 -8.01 -13.94 18.69
N VAL A 176 -8.87 -12.92 18.80
CA VAL A 176 -10.24 -13.05 19.35
C VAL A 176 -11.25 -13.45 18.27
N HIS A 177 -11.14 -12.86 17.08
CA HIS A 177 -12.06 -13.04 15.96
C HIS A 177 -11.35 -13.70 14.78
N LYS A 178 -11.48 -15.02 14.66
CA LYS A 178 -10.82 -15.84 13.62
C LYS A 178 -11.34 -15.57 12.21
N THR A 179 -12.47 -14.90 12.06
CA THR A 179 -13.10 -14.61 10.77
C THR A 179 -13.21 -13.10 10.55
N PRO A 180 -13.04 -12.60 9.31
CA PRO A 180 -13.27 -11.19 8.96
C PRO A 180 -14.76 -10.84 8.96
N ASP A 181 -15.35 -10.84 10.16
CA ASP A 181 -16.73 -10.48 10.40
C ASP A 181 -16.85 -9.03 10.92
N LYS A 182 -18.09 -8.57 11.10
CA LYS A 182 -18.36 -7.23 11.65
C LYS A 182 -17.79 -7.06 13.07
N LYS A 183 -17.59 -8.15 13.81
CA LYS A 183 -17.04 -8.12 15.16
C LYS A 183 -15.54 -7.81 15.11
N LEU A 184 -14.80 -8.42 14.19
CA LEU A 184 -13.41 -8.07 13.92
C LEU A 184 -13.27 -6.58 13.58
N LEU A 185 -14.09 -6.08 12.65
CA LEU A 185 -14.06 -4.66 12.26
C LEU A 185 -14.35 -3.74 13.45
N SER A 186 -15.37 -4.05 14.26
CA SER A 186 -15.73 -3.29 15.46
C SER A 186 -14.60 -3.30 16.51
N CYS A 187 -13.95 -4.45 16.71
CA CYS A 187 -12.78 -4.56 17.60
C CYS A 187 -11.66 -3.61 17.16
N ILE A 188 -11.31 -3.64 15.86
CA ILE A 188 -10.27 -2.79 15.28
C ILE A 188 -10.63 -1.31 15.47
N GLN A 189 -11.84 -0.90 15.08
CA GLN A 189 -12.29 0.49 15.24
C GLN A 189 -12.21 0.96 16.70
N THR A 190 -12.56 0.09 17.65
CA THR A 190 -12.50 0.41 19.08
C THR A 190 -11.06 0.58 19.56
N LYS A 191 -10.14 -0.27 19.11
CA LYS A 191 -8.70 -0.18 19.42
C LYS A 191 -8.07 1.09 18.85
N LEU A 192 -8.42 1.44 17.61
CA LEU A 192 -7.93 2.65 16.94
C LEU A 192 -8.51 3.94 17.53
N LYS A 193 -9.73 3.92 18.08
CA LYS A 193 -10.37 5.10 18.67
C LYS A 193 -9.97 5.38 20.13
N ARG A 194 -9.59 4.35 20.90
CA ARG A 194 -9.33 4.46 22.35
C ARG A 194 -7.97 5.06 22.71
N ARG A 195 -7.08 5.31 21.75
CA ARG A 195 -5.70 5.71 22.03
C ARG A 195 -5.32 6.98 21.34
#